data_AF-W0FV31-F1
#
_entry.id   AF-W0FV31-F1
#
_cell.length_a   1.000
_cell.length_b   1.000
_cell.length_c   1.000
_cell.angle_alpha   90.00
_cell.angle_beta   90.00
_cell.angle_gamma   90.00
#
_symmetry.space_group_name_H-M   'P 1'
#
loop_
_entity.id
_entity.type
_entity.pdbx_description
1 polymer ?
#
loop_
_entity_poly.entity_id
_entity_poly.type
_entity_poly.pdbx_seq_one_letter_code
_entity_poly.pdbx_strand_id
1 'polypeptide(L)'
;MNKWTRINYHPNLPLGADGARVTASPAHIRLSKEAAREGMVLLKNEGGVLPLRRGAKVALFGKGTFDYVKGGGGSGDVTVPYVHNLSDGMRAYPDRVTVFAGTDDFYRAHVAAQYAAGRDAGAVEEPALPDALVRQAAAFAEVAIISISRFSSEGWDRKSAFDKIEQHKGMWTDDPRYALTEAMFPKGDYVLTDAEAAMVAKVLAAFRRVVVVLNVGSVFDTSFFRDEPRIQAALMGWQAGLEGGMAEAELLLGLANPSGKLADTFAATLEDYPSSPGFYES
;
A
#
# COMPACT_ATOMS: atom_id res chain seq x y z
N MET A 1 34.33 5.85 -23.56
CA MET A 1 33.38 6.90 -23.98
C MET A 1 32.25 6.93 -22.97
N ASN A 2 32.12 7.98 -22.18
CA ASN A 2 30.94 8.14 -21.32
C ASN A 2 29.74 8.32 -22.25
N LYS A 3 28.72 7.46 -22.13
CA LYS A 3 27.48 7.57 -22.89
C LYS A 3 26.89 8.95 -22.63
N TRP A 4 26.59 9.70 -23.70
CA TRP A 4 25.89 10.96 -23.58
C TRP A 4 24.51 10.71 -22.94
N THR A 5 24.23 11.36 -21.82
CA THR A 5 22.94 11.26 -21.12
C THR A 5 22.29 12.63 -21.10
N ARG A 6 21.18 12.78 -21.84
CA ARG A 6 20.44 14.03 -22.01
C ARG A 6 20.10 14.74 -20.69
N ILE A 7 19.84 13.98 -19.63
CA ILE A 7 19.47 14.48 -18.30
C ILE A 7 20.55 15.34 -17.64
N ASN A 8 21.83 15.14 -18.00
CA ASN A 8 22.95 15.89 -17.43
C ASN A 8 23.09 17.30 -18.02
N TYR A 9 22.37 17.62 -19.10
CA TYR A 9 22.54 18.87 -19.85
C TYR A 9 21.26 19.68 -19.99
N HIS A 10 20.09 19.10 -19.70
CA HIS A 10 18.82 19.80 -19.60
C HIS A 10 18.24 19.61 -18.20
N PRO A 11 18.60 20.45 -17.20
CA PRO A 11 17.83 20.49 -15.99
C PRO A 11 16.44 20.98 -16.39
N ASN A 12 15.46 20.07 -16.45
CA ASN A 12 14.05 20.45 -16.46
C ASN A 12 13.83 21.16 -15.13
N LEU A 13 14.08 22.47 -15.08
CA LEU A 13 13.78 23.27 -13.91
C LEU A 13 12.26 23.42 -13.91
N PRO A 14 11.55 22.81 -12.95
CA PRO A 14 10.10 22.82 -12.90
C PRO A 14 9.69 24.19 -12.36
N LEU A 15 9.73 25.20 -13.23
CA LEU A 15 9.42 26.58 -12.91
C LEU A 15 8.00 26.91 -13.39
N GLY A 16 7.28 27.66 -12.57
CA GLY A 16 5.99 28.25 -12.94
C GLY A 16 6.16 29.41 -13.90
N ALA A 17 5.03 29.99 -14.34
CA ALA A 17 5.01 31.13 -15.25
C ALA A 17 5.75 32.38 -14.70
N ASP A 18 5.92 32.47 -13.40
CA ASP A 18 6.64 33.52 -12.66
C ASP A 18 8.11 33.17 -12.38
N GLY A 19 8.60 32.01 -12.84
CA GLY A 19 9.95 31.53 -12.57
C GLY A 19 10.13 30.87 -11.20
N ALA A 20 9.08 30.73 -10.38
CA ALA A 20 9.16 30.06 -9.09
C ALA A 20 9.22 28.54 -9.24
N ARG A 21 9.98 27.84 -8.38
CA ARG A 21 9.97 26.36 -8.36
C ARG A 21 8.60 25.85 -7.95
N VAL A 22 7.96 25.06 -8.81
CA VAL A 22 6.64 24.48 -8.52
C VAL A 22 6.72 23.12 -7.85
N THR A 23 7.79 22.34 -8.09
CA THR A 23 7.98 21.04 -7.43
C THR A 23 8.07 21.19 -5.93
N ALA A 24 7.30 20.35 -5.22
CA ALA A 24 7.13 20.38 -3.77
C ALA A 24 6.62 21.71 -3.19
N SER A 25 6.10 22.63 -4.01
CA SER A 25 5.36 23.79 -3.50
C SER A 25 4.04 23.37 -2.83
N PRO A 26 3.46 24.18 -1.95
CA PRO A 26 2.16 23.87 -1.33
C PRO A 26 1.05 23.61 -2.35
N ALA A 27 1.05 24.31 -3.49
CA ALA A 27 0.06 24.09 -4.56
C ALA A 27 0.26 22.74 -5.24
N HIS A 28 1.51 22.34 -5.52
CA HIS A 28 1.83 21.04 -6.10
C HIS A 28 1.47 19.88 -5.16
N ILE A 29 1.78 20.01 -3.87
CA ILE A 29 1.43 19.00 -2.85
C ILE A 29 -0.09 18.83 -2.76
N ARG A 30 -0.85 19.93 -2.73
CA ARG A 30 -2.32 19.87 -2.74
C ARG A 30 -2.88 19.19 -3.99
N LEU A 31 -2.38 19.56 -5.17
CA LEU A 31 -2.80 18.95 -6.44
C LEU A 31 -2.45 17.46 -6.49
N SER A 32 -1.26 17.08 -6.01
CA SER A 32 -0.86 15.66 -5.93
C SER A 32 -1.79 14.86 -5.01
N LYS A 33 -2.16 15.41 -3.84
CA LYS A 33 -3.13 14.75 -2.94
C LYS A 33 -4.53 14.69 -3.54
N GLU A 34 -4.95 15.72 -4.28
CA GLU A 34 -6.21 15.70 -5.00
C GLU A 34 -6.24 14.61 -6.06
N ALA A 35 -5.20 14.51 -6.88
CA ALA A 35 -5.05 13.43 -7.86
C ALA A 35 -5.03 12.05 -7.19
N ALA A 36 -4.37 11.90 -6.03
CA ALA A 36 -4.42 10.68 -5.24
C ALA A 36 -5.86 10.29 -4.86
N ARG A 37 -6.63 11.23 -4.29
CA ARG A 37 -8.03 10.97 -3.88
C ARG A 37 -8.92 10.57 -5.05
N GLU A 38 -8.81 11.27 -6.17
CA GLU A 38 -9.62 11.01 -7.36
C GLU A 38 -9.21 9.71 -8.09
N GLY A 39 -7.98 9.23 -7.89
CA GLY A 39 -7.46 7.98 -8.47
C GLY A 39 -7.77 6.73 -7.65
N MET A 40 -8.04 6.86 -6.35
CA MET A 40 -8.34 5.73 -5.47
C MET A 40 -9.70 5.11 -5.77
N VAL A 41 -9.77 3.78 -5.72
CA VAL A 41 -10.96 3.02 -6.16
C VAL A 41 -11.58 2.29 -4.97
N LEU A 42 -12.87 2.55 -4.72
CA LEU A 42 -13.64 1.78 -3.75
C LEU A 42 -14.11 0.46 -4.39
N LEU A 43 -13.47 -0.65 -4.01
CA LEU A 43 -13.72 -1.97 -4.59
C LEU A 43 -14.91 -2.69 -3.96
N LYS A 44 -15.13 -2.46 -2.67
CA LYS A 44 -16.22 -3.03 -1.88
C LYS A 44 -16.69 -2.00 -0.86
N ASN A 45 -17.99 -1.90 -0.65
CA ASN A 45 -18.59 -1.16 0.46
C ASN A 45 -20.01 -1.67 0.75
N GLU A 46 -20.10 -2.58 1.71
CA GLU A 46 -21.32 -3.24 2.15
C GLU A 46 -21.68 -2.83 3.58
N GLY A 47 -22.96 -2.93 3.94
CA GLY A 47 -23.41 -2.66 5.31
C GLY A 47 -23.18 -1.23 5.83
N GLY A 48 -22.83 -0.28 4.94
CA GLY A 48 -22.63 1.12 5.28
C GLY A 48 -21.44 1.39 6.21
N VAL A 49 -20.37 0.58 6.13
CA VAL A 49 -19.18 0.76 6.98
C VAL A 49 -18.38 2.02 6.61
N LEU A 50 -18.33 2.37 5.32
CA LEU A 50 -17.72 3.61 4.83
C LEU A 50 -18.78 4.59 4.28
N PRO A 51 -18.60 5.90 4.48
CA PRO A 51 -17.51 6.51 5.26
C PRO A 51 -17.64 6.20 6.76
N LEU A 52 -16.51 6.13 7.46
CA LEU A 52 -16.47 5.94 8.91
C LEU A 52 -17.28 7.05 9.59
N ARG A 53 -18.13 6.66 10.54
CA ARG A 53 -18.93 7.62 11.31
C ARG A 53 -18.01 8.58 12.08
N ARG A 54 -18.45 9.82 12.23
CA ARG A 54 -17.74 10.78 13.10
C ARG A 54 -17.66 10.23 14.53
N GLY A 55 -16.47 10.31 15.12
CA GLY A 55 -16.17 9.74 16.43
C GLY A 55 -16.02 8.21 16.43
N ALA A 56 -15.80 7.60 15.25
CA ALA A 56 -15.52 6.17 15.17
C ALA A 56 -14.27 5.81 15.97
N LYS A 57 -14.29 4.64 16.61
CA LYS A 57 -13.11 4.06 17.26
C LYS A 57 -12.58 2.93 16.40
N VAL A 58 -11.35 3.05 15.92
CA VAL A 58 -10.76 2.12 14.97
C VAL A 58 -9.47 1.53 15.52
N ALA A 59 -9.14 0.32 15.09
CA ALA A 59 -7.83 -0.29 15.31
C ALA A 59 -7.17 -0.55 13.95
N LEU A 60 -5.94 -0.08 13.80
CA LEU A 60 -5.15 -0.25 12.57
C LEU A 60 -4.33 -1.54 12.67
N PHE A 61 -4.33 -2.35 11.60
CA PHE A 61 -3.61 -3.60 11.46
C PHE A 61 -2.90 -3.68 10.11
N GLY A 62 -1.88 -4.53 10.00
CA GLY A 62 -1.02 -4.62 8.83
C GLY A 62 0.11 -3.59 8.89
N LYS A 63 1.31 -4.03 8.52
CA LYS A 63 2.50 -3.18 8.43
C LYS A 63 2.28 -1.96 7.53
N GLY A 64 1.44 -2.08 6.49
CA GLY A 64 1.12 -1.01 5.54
C GLY A 64 0.47 0.23 6.17
N THR A 65 0.09 0.15 7.45
CA THR A 65 -0.38 1.32 8.23
C THR A 65 0.75 2.32 8.51
N PHE A 66 2.00 1.85 8.53
CA PHE A 66 3.22 2.64 8.73
C PHE A 66 4.25 2.46 7.61
N ASP A 67 4.41 1.23 7.11
CA ASP A 67 5.26 0.86 5.96
C ASP A 67 4.59 1.22 4.63
N TYR A 68 4.35 2.53 4.46
CA TYR A 68 3.67 3.11 3.31
C TYR A 68 4.61 3.22 2.12
N VAL A 69 4.22 2.62 1.00
CA VAL A 69 4.94 2.65 -0.27
C VAL A 69 4.43 3.83 -1.09
N LYS A 70 5.23 4.90 -1.14
CA LYS A 70 4.92 6.15 -1.88
C LYS A 70 4.93 5.98 -3.41
N GLY A 71 5.57 4.94 -3.91
CA GLY A 71 5.79 4.68 -5.34
C GLY A 71 6.72 3.48 -5.51
N GLY A 72 6.87 3.04 -6.76
CA GLY A 72 7.83 2.00 -7.12
C GLY A 72 9.29 2.45 -6.98
N GLY A 73 10.20 1.48 -7.06
CA GLY A 73 11.64 1.70 -7.09
C GLY A 73 12.17 2.17 -8.43
N GLY A 74 13.48 2.05 -8.62
CA GLY A 74 14.15 2.34 -9.89
C GLY A 74 14.13 3.82 -10.26
N SER A 75 13.99 4.11 -11.55
CA SER A 75 14.00 5.48 -12.10
C SER A 75 12.90 6.41 -11.53
N GLY A 76 11.83 5.85 -10.96
CA GLY A 76 10.74 6.58 -10.30
C GLY A 76 10.96 6.90 -8.82
N ASP A 77 12.04 6.42 -8.21
CA ASP A 77 12.26 6.60 -6.77
C ASP A 77 12.82 7.99 -6.45
N VAL A 78 11.93 8.86 -5.97
CA VAL A 78 12.28 10.24 -5.59
C VAL A 78 12.57 10.33 -4.09
N THR A 79 13.71 10.89 -3.71
CA THR A 79 14.00 11.29 -2.32
C THR A 79 13.09 12.44 -1.91
N VAL A 80 12.38 12.26 -0.79
CA VAL A 80 11.33 13.18 -0.32
C VAL A 80 11.61 13.64 1.11
N PRO A 81 11.15 14.84 1.49
CA PRO A 81 11.33 15.35 2.85
C PRO A 81 10.49 14.61 3.91
N TYR A 82 9.38 13.99 3.48
CA TYR A 82 8.49 13.22 4.33
C TYR A 82 7.59 12.30 3.49
N VAL A 83 6.90 11.39 4.17
CA VAL A 83 5.79 10.59 3.66
C VAL A 83 4.77 10.48 4.78
N HIS A 84 3.50 10.77 4.49
CA HIS A 84 2.39 10.48 5.40
C HIS A 84 1.84 9.09 5.12
N ASN A 85 1.88 8.23 6.14
CA ASN A 85 1.24 6.92 6.11
C ASN A 85 -0.24 7.01 6.52
N LEU A 86 -0.95 5.87 6.49
CA LEU A 86 -2.37 5.82 6.87
C LEU A 86 -2.59 6.23 8.33
N SER A 87 -1.70 5.82 9.27
CA SER A 87 -1.80 6.24 10.67
C SER A 87 -1.71 7.76 10.82
N ASP A 88 -0.75 8.41 10.16
CA ASP A 88 -0.61 9.88 10.16
C ASP A 88 -1.90 10.53 9.64
N GLY A 89 -2.44 10.02 8.53
CA GLY A 89 -3.70 10.46 7.95
C GLY A 89 -4.88 10.37 8.90
N MET A 90 -5.03 9.25 9.60
CA MET A 90 -6.12 9.05 10.55
C MET A 90 -5.96 9.94 11.79
N ARG A 91 -4.73 10.07 12.30
CA ARG A 91 -4.40 10.90 13.48
C ARG A 91 -4.51 12.39 13.22
N ALA A 92 -4.42 12.84 11.96
CA ALA A 92 -4.63 14.23 11.58
C ALA A 92 -6.08 14.73 11.80
N TYR A 93 -7.04 13.81 12.01
CA TYR A 93 -8.46 14.14 12.19
C TYR A 93 -9.03 13.61 13.52
N PRO A 94 -8.52 14.05 14.69
CA PRO A 94 -8.94 13.54 15.99
C PRO A 94 -10.42 13.80 16.32
N ASP A 95 -11.03 14.83 15.72
CA ASP A 95 -12.47 15.13 15.86
C ASP A 95 -13.38 14.22 15.00
N ARG A 96 -12.78 13.38 14.15
CA ARG A 96 -13.47 12.47 13.23
C ARG A 96 -13.28 11.02 13.63
N VAL A 97 -12.09 10.64 14.10
CA VAL A 97 -11.75 9.25 14.42
C VAL A 97 -10.79 9.18 15.59
N THR A 98 -10.90 8.13 16.38
CA THR A 98 -9.92 7.78 17.41
C THR A 98 -9.28 6.44 17.08
N VAL A 99 -7.96 6.45 16.89
CA VAL A 99 -7.17 5.25 16.66
C VAL A 99 -6.79 4.61 17.99
N PHE A 100 -6.91 3.29 18.09
CA PHE A 100 -6.41 2.52 19.22
C PHE A 100 -4.89 2.61 19.28
N ALA A 101 -4.36 3.27 20.31
CA ALA A 101 -2.92 3.51 20.46
C ALA A 101 -2.10 2.21 20.51
N GLY A 102 -2.65 1.12 21.06
CA GLY A 102 -1.89 -0.13 21.22
C GLY A 102 -1.43 -0.73 19.90
N THR A 103 -2.31 -0.86 18.89
CA THR A 103 -1.88 -1.42 17.60
C THR A 103 -1.05 -0.41 16.82
N ASP A 104 -1.36 0.87 16.94
CA ASP A 104 -0.61 1.95 16.33
C ASP A 104 0.86 2.00 16.80
N ASP A 105 1.07 1.97 18.12
CA ASP A 105 2.40 1.95 18.72
C ASP A 105 3.17 0.67 18.35
N PHE A 106 2.47 -0.46 18.29
CA PHE A 106 3.05 -1.75 17.91
C PHE A 106 3.60 -1.75 16.47
N TYR A 107 2.80 -1.34 15.48
CA TYR A 107 3.27 -1.29 14.10
C TYR A 107 4.32 -0.19 13.88
N ARG A 108 4.17 0.98 14.52
CA ARG A 108 5.17 2.05 14.47
C ARG A 108 6.54 1.55 14.94
N ALA A 109 6.59 0.87 16.08
CA ALA A 109 7.83 0.34 16.64
C ALA A 109 8.43 -0.77 15.76
N HIS A 110 7.60 -1.67 15.24
CA HIS A 110 8.05 -2.74 14.33
C HIS A 110 8.66 -2.20 13.05
N VAL A 111 7.95 -1.32 12.33
CA VAL A 111 8.43 -0.72 11.07
C VAL A 111 9.70 0.10 11.31
N ALA A 112 9.75 0.90 12.38
CA ALA A 112 10.94 1.67 12.73
C ALA A 112 12.16 0.77 13.01
N ALA A 113 11.98 -0.36 13.70
CA ALA A 113 13.06 -1.31 13.95
C ALA A 113 13.56 -1.97 12.66
N GLN A 114 12.67 -2.28 11.72
CA GLN A 114 13.00 -2.87 10.43
C GLN A 114 13.77 -1.88 9.55
N TYR A 115 13.35 -0.61 9.51
CA TYR A 115 14.09 0.44 8.81
C TYR A 115 15.47 0.69 9.44
N ALA A 116 15.58 0.67 10.78
CA ALA A 116 16.87 0.75 11.47
C ALA A 116 17.79 -0.43 11.14
N ALA A 117 17.23 -1.59 10.81
CA ALA A 117 17.95 -2.77 10.33
C ALA A 117 18.26 -2.72 8.81
N GLY A 118 17.98 -1.60 8.13
CA GLY A 118 18.29 -1.38 6.72
C GLY A 118 17.24 -1.90 5.73
N ARG A 119 16.01 -2.16 6.18
CA ARG A 119 14.90 -2.51 5.28
C ARG A 119 14.31 -1.26 4.63
N ASP A 120 13.98 -1.37 3.35
CA ASP A 120 13.31 -0.32 2.59
C ASP A 120 11.77 -0.37 2.76
N ALA A 121 11.09 0.70 2.36
CA ALA A 121 9.64 0.75 2.35
C ALA A 121 9.03 -0.36 1.47
N GLY A 122 8.04 -1.06 2.01
CA GLY A 122 7.41 -2.24 1.40
C GLY A 122 8.21 -3.54 1.55
N ALA A 123 9.48 -3.46 1.98
CA ALA A 123 10.33 -4.61 2.31
C ALA A 123 10.33 -4.96 3.81
N VAL A 124 9.28 -4.57 4.54
CA VAL A 124 9.03 -5.00 5.91
C VAL A 124 8.22 -6.30 5.94
N GLU A 125 8.56 -7.22 6.84
CA GLU A 125 7.76 -8.43 7.09
C GLU A 125 6.61 -8.14 8.05
N GLU A 126 5.47 -8.80 7.85
CA GLU A 126 4.32 -8.67 8.75
C GLU A 126 4.63 -9.32 10.11
N PRO A 127 4.52 -8.60 11.25
CA PRO A 127 4.80 -9.18 12.55
C PRO A 127 3.68 -10.09 13.03
N ALA A 128 4.03 -11.11 13.81
CA ALA A 128 3.03 -11.92 14.50
C ALA A 128 2.27 -11.08 15.53
N LEU A 129 0.94 -11.00 15.39
CA LEU A 129 0.09 -10.25 16.31
C LEU A 129 -0.03 -10.92 17.68
N PRO A 130 0.31 -10.23 18.79
CA PRO A 130 0.07 -10.73 20.14
C PRO A 130 -1.44 -10.83 20.44
N ASP A 131 -1.89 -11.96 21.00
CA ASP A 131 -3.33 -12.18 21.24
C ASP A 131 -3.91 -11.17 22.24
N ALA A 132 -3.12 -10.75 23.23
CA ALA A 132 -3.53 -9.70 24.17
C ALA A 132 -3.79 -8.37 23.46
N LEU A 133 -2.96 -8.01 22.49
CA LEU A 133 -3.11 -6.80 21.70
C LEU A 133 -4.41 -6.83 20.88
N VAL A 134 -4.69 -7.96 20.21
CA VAL A 134 -5.93 -8.13 19.42
C VAL A 134 -7.16 -8.05 20.32
N ARG A 135 -7.15 -8.68 21.51
CA ARG A 135 -8.26 -8.58 22.47
C ARG A 135 -8.49 -7.16 22.96
N GLN A 136 -7.43 -6.41 23.27
CA GLN A 136 -7.54 -5.02 23.71
C GLN A 136 -8.07 -4.13 22.58
N ALA A 137 -7.59 -4.33 21.34
CA ALA A 137 -8.07 -3.63 20.18
C ALA A 137 -9.57 -3.88 19.96
N ALA A 138 -10.03 -5.13 20.04
CA ALA A 138 -11.45 -5.49 19.88
C ALA A 138 -12.35 -4.96 21.00
N ALA A 139 -11.81 -4.78 22.22
CA ALA A 139 -12.53 -4.14 23.31
C ALA A 139 -12.66 -2.62 23.14
N PHE A 140 -11.75 -1.99 22.40
CA PHE A 140 -11.71 -0.53 22.19
C PHE A 140 -12.42 -0.09 20.91
N ALA A 141 -12.14 -0.76 19.79
CA ALA A 141 -12.50 -0.36 18.44
C ALA A 141 -13.72 -1.13 17.92
N GLU A 142 -14.55 -0.45 17.15
CA GLU A 142 -15.72 -1.05 16.50
C GLU A 142 -15.41 -1.54 15.08
N VAL A 143 -14.41 -0.94 14.42
CA VAL A 143 -13.92 -1.27 13.09
C VAL A 143 -12.44 -1.55 13.15
N ALA A 144 -12.02 -2.68 12.57
CA ALA A 144 -10.61 -2.91 12.25
C ALA A 144 -10.31 -2.44 10.83
N ILE A 145 -9.19 -1.75 10.65
CA ILE A 145 -8.69 -1.34 9.33
C ILE A 145 -7.39 -2.08 9.09
N ILE A 146 -7.35 -2.89 8.04
CA ILE A 146 -6.15 -3.63 7.62
C ILE A 146 -5.53 -2.90 6.44
N SER A 147 -4.26 -2.54 6.51
CA SER A 147 -3.50 -2.00 5.37
C SER A 147 -2.45 -3.00 4.89
N ILE A 148 -2.53 -3.36 3.61
CA ILE A 148 -1.57 -4.24 2.94
C ILE A 148 -0.72 -3.39 1.99
N SER A 149 0.61 -3.47 2.12
CA SER A 149 1.54 -2.77 1.22
C SER A 149 2.37 -3.73 0.37
N ARG A 150 2.63 -3.32 -0.88
CA ARG A 150 3.56 -4.00 -1.80
C ARG A 150 4.50 -3.00 -2.44
N PHE A 151 5.75 -3.40 -2.60
CA PHE A 151 6.76 -2.67 -3.34
C PHE A 151 7.10 -3.39 -4.65
N SER A 152 7.34 -2.63 -5.70
CA SER A 152 7.75 -3.13 -7.02
C SER A 152 8.82 -2.19 -7.58
N SER A 153 9.78 -2.72 -8.33
CA SER A 153 10.92 -1.97 -8.87
C SER A 153 11.29 -2.51 -10.26
N GLU A 154 12.08 -1.74 -11.01
CA GLU A 154 12.78 -2.23 -12.19
C GLU A 154 13.72 -3.39 -11.81
N GLY A 155 13.87 -4.35 -12.73
CA GLY A 155 14.86 -5.42 -12.63
C GLY A 155 14.30 -6.80 -12.25
N TRP A 156 13.04 -6.92 -11.85
CA TRP A 156 12.36 -8.20 -11.67
C TRP A 156 10.84 -8.07 -11.84
N ASP A 157 10.22 -9.16 -12.28
CA ASP A 157 8.78 -9.30 -12.44
C ASP A 157 8.17 -10.12 -11.29
N ARG A 158 6.85 -10.12 -11.22
CA ARG A 158 6.09 -10.94 -10.26
C ARG A 158 6.12 -12.40 -10.65
N LYS A 159 6.03 -13.27 -9.62
CA LYS A 159 5.92 -14.72 -9.82
C LYS A 159 4.53 -15.12 -10.28
N SER A 160 4.48 -15.99 -11.29
CA SER A 160 3.30 -16.70 -11.77
C SER A 160 3.52 -18.22 -11.74
N ALA A 161 2.45 -19.01 -11.69
CA ALA A 161 2.55 -20.47 -11.77
C ALA A 161 3.11 -20.97 -13.11
N PHE A 162 3.12 -20.13 -14.15
CA PHE A 162 3.68 -20.46 -15.47
C PHE A 162 5.17 -20.17 -15.60
N ASP A 163 5.79 -19.53 -14.62
CA ASP A 163 7.19 -19.12 -14.68
C ASP A 163 8.10 -20.34 -14.70
N LYS A 164 8.91 -20.47 -15.76
CA LYS A 164 9.99 -21.44 -15.80
C LYS A 164 11.26 -20.79 -15.25
N ILE A 165 11.98 -21.47 -14.36
CA ILE A 165 13.23 -20.99 -13.74
C ILE A 165 14.24 -20.46 -14.79
N GLU A 166 14.22 -21.01 -16.00
CA GLU A 166 15.12 -20.63 -17.11
C GLU A 166 14.72 -19.33 -17.85
N GLN A 167 13.55 -18.75 -17.56
CA GLN A 167 13.01 -17.56 -18.26
C GLN A 167 13.39 -16.21 -17.61
N HIS A 168 14.22 -16.21 -16.56
CA HIS A 168 14.70 -15.03 -15.84
C HIS A 168 15.76 -14.21 -16.62
N LYS A 169 15.69 -14.17 -17.95
CA LYS A 169 16.65 -13.44 -18.79
C LYS A 169 16.44 -11.93 -18.61
N GLY A 170 17.48 -11.24 -18.13
CA GLY A 170 17.47 -9.78 -17.96
C GLY A 170 17.06 -9.31 -16.57
N MET A 171 16.75 -10.23 -15.65
CA MET A 171 16.52 -9.90 -14.25
C MET A 171 17.82 -9.52 -13.56
N TRP A 172 17.74 -8.55 -12.65
CA TRP A 172 18.88 -8.06 -11.89
C TRP A 172 19.14 -8.98 -10.68
N THR A 173 19.43 -10.24 -10.95
CA THR A 173 19.62 -11.28 -9.91
C THR A 173 20.80 -11.01 -8.98
N ASP A 174 21.72 -10.15 -9.40
CA ASP A 174 22.88 -9.72 -8.59
C ASP A 174 22.51 -8.58 -7.62
N ASP A 175 21.32 -7.99 -7.74
CA ASP A 175 20.83 -6.96 -6.80
C ASP A 175 20.39 -7.63 -5.48
N PRO A 176 20.93 -7.23 -4.32
CA PRO A 176 20.54 -7.78 -3.03
C PRO A 176 19.04 -7.69 -2.73
N ARG A 177 18.33 -6.72 -3.34
CA ARG A 177 16.89 -6.55 -3.18
C ARG A 177 16.08 -7.68 -3.86
N TYR A 178 16.64 -8.30 -4.90
CA TYR A 178 16.03 -9.46 -5.55
C TYR A 178 15.95 -10.64 -4.57
N ALA A 179 17.09 -11.05 -4.02
CA ALA A 179 17.16 -12.15 -3.04
C ALA A 179 16.29 -11.88 -1.80
N LEU A 180 16.22 -10.61 -1.38
CA LEU A 180 15.36 -10.21 -0.28
C LEU A 180 13.87 -10.40 -0.62
N THR A 181 13.43 -9.92 -1.77
CA THR A 181 12.05 -10.06 -2.25
C THR A 181 11.67 -11.53 -2.39
N GLU A 182 12.57 -12.36 -2.92
CA GLU A 182 12.39 -13.81 -3.04
C GLU A 182 12.14 -14.48 -1.69
N ALA A 183 12.91 -14.11 -0.67
CA ALA A 183 12.78 -14.66 0.67
C ALA A 183 11.49 -14.19 1.38
N MET A 184 11.10 -12.94 1.16
CA MET A 184 9.90 -12.35 1.77
C MET A 184 8.60 -12.86 1.15
N PHE A 185 8.61 -13.10 -0.16
CA PHE A 185 7.43 -13.49 -0.93
C PHE A 185 7.67 -14.84 -1.61
N PRO A 186 7.75 -15.94 -0.82
CA PRO A 186 8.01 -17.27 -1.37
C PRO A 186 6.90 -17.74 -2.32
N LYS A 187 5.67 -17.24 -2.15
CA LYS A 187 4.51 -17.49 -3.03
C LYS A 187 4.31 -16.41 -4.11
N GLY A 188 5.25 -15.48 -4.25
CA GLY A 188 5.09 -14.27 -5.04
C GLY A 188 4.42 -13.13 -4.26
N ASP A 189 4.55 -11.91 -4.79
CA ASP A 189 4.05 -10.68 -4.19
C ASP A 189 2.61 -10.34 -4.62
N TYR A 190 2.02 -11.12 -5.53
CA TYR A 190 0.62 -11.01 -5.98
C TYR A 190 -0.39 -11.38 -4.89
N VAL A 191 -0.05 -12.32 -4.02
CA VAL A 191 -0.92 -12.84 -2.95
C VAL A 191 -0.48 -12.34 -1.57
N LEU A 192 -1.30 -12.57 -0.55
CA LEU A 192 -0.90 -12.40 0.84
C LEU A 192 0.25 -13.37 1.20
N THR A 193 1.20 -12.89 1.98
CA THR A 193 2.16 -13.74 2.68
C THR A 193 1.45 -14.57 3.76
N ASP A 194 2.09 -15.64 4.24
CA ASP A 194 1.53 -16.45 5.33
C ASP A 194 1.32 -15.65 6.63
N ALA A 195 2.22 -14.70 6.91
CA ALA A 195 2.11 -13.83 8.07
C ALA A 195 0.93 -12.84 7.93
N GLU A 196 0.71 -12.26 6.74
CA GLU A 196 -0.45 -11.40 6.47
C GLU A 196 -1.76 -12.19 6.51
N ALA A 197 -1.79 -13.39 5.94
CA ALA A 197 -2.97 -14.27 6.01
C ALA A 197 -3.30 -14.64 7.47
N ALA A 198 -2.29 -14.93 8.29
CA ALA A 198 -2.47 -15.18 9.73
C ALA A 198 -2.97 -13.93 10.48
N MET A 199 -2.46 -12.75 10.13
CA MET A 199 -2.94 -11.47 10.67
C MET A 199 -4.41 -11.23 10.30
N VAL A 200 -4.77 -11.37 9.03
CA VAL A 200 -6.16 -11.24 8.54
C VAL A 200 -7.07 -12.22 9.28
N ALA A 201 -6.69 -13.49 9.38
CA ALA A 201 -7.47 -14.50 10.11
C ALA A 201 -7.69 -14.13 11.58
N LYS A 202 -6.65 -13.63 12.28
CA LYS A 202 -6.77 -13.16 13.66
C LYS A 202 -7.71 -11.95 13.80
N VAL A 203 -7.62 -10.99 12.89
CA VAL A 203 -8.52 -9.82 12.89
C VAL A 203 -9.97 -10.25 12.64
N LEU A 204 -10.21 -11.14 11.66
CA LEU A 204 -11.55 -11.64 11.33
C LEU A 204 -12.17 -12.51 12.44
N ALA A 205 -11.36 -13.10 13.32
CA ALA A 205 -11.84 -13.80 14.51
C ALA A 205 -12.28 -12.83 15.62
N ALA A 206 -11.72 -11.62 15.66
CA ALA A 206 -11.97 -10.65 16.72
C ALA A 206 -12.95 -9.52 16.33
N PHE A 207 -13.07 -9.21 15.04
CA PHE A 207 -13.87 -8.09 14.53
C PHE A 207 -14.97 -8.55 13.58
N ARG A 208 -16.12 -7.88 13.66
CA ARG A 208 -17.27 -8.08 12.75
C ARG A 208 -17.34 -7.06 11.62
N ARG A 209 -16.61 -5.96 11.74
CA ARG A 209 -16.53 -4.88 10.74
C ARG A 209 -15.07 -4.65 10.43
N VAL A 210 -14.66 -5.05 9.24
CA VAL A 210 -13.29 -4.91 8.76
C VAL A 210 -13.29 -4.09 7.47
N VAL A 211 -12.35 -3.16 7.38
CA VAL A 211 -12.04 -2.38 6.19
C VAL A 211 -10.64 -2.74 5.75
N VAL A 212 -10.42 -2.92 4.46
CA VAL A 212 -9.11 -3.16 3.86
C VAL A 212 -8.68 -1.92 3.08
N VAL A 213 -7.40 -1.56 3.18
CA VAL A 213 -6.74 -0.55 2.34
C VAL A 213 -5.56 -1.24 1.64
N LEU A 214 -5.50 -1.12 0.32
CA LEU A 214 -4.44 -1.71 -0.51
C LEU A 214 -3.49 -0.62 -0.98
N ASN A 215 -2.32 -0.54 -0.36
CA ASN A 215 -1.22 0.31 -0.80
C ASN A 215 -0.28 -0.49 -1.72
N VAL A 216 -0.76 -0.78 -2.94
CA VAL A 216 -0.10 -1.67 -3.90
C VAL A 216 0.04 -0.98 -5.25
N GLY A 217 1.15 -1.20 -5.96
CA GLY A 217 1.45 -0.48 -7.22
C GLY A 217 0.76 -1.02 -8.46
N SER A 218 0.15 -2.20 -8.38
CA SER A 218 -0.46 -2.90 -9.52
C SER A 218 -1.44 -3.95 -9.01
N VAL A 219 -2.09 -4.69 -9.94
CA VAL A 219 -3.11 -5.69 -9.61
C VAL A 219 -2.65 -6.63 -8.50
N PHE A 220 -3.52 -6.88 -7.52
CA PHE A 220 -3.25 -7.68 -6.35
C PHE A 220 -4.38 -8.68 -6.14
N ASP A 221 -4.11 -9.81 -5.49
CA ASP A 221 -5.14 -10.79 -5.17
C ASP A 221 -6.23 -10.19 -4.27
N THR A 222 -7.46 -10.23 -4.76
CA THR A 222 -8.66 -9.71 -4.06
C THR A 222 -9.50 -10.81 -3.44
N SER A 223 -9.13 -12.08 -3.65
CA SER A 223 -9.93 -13.24 -3.24
C SER A 223 -10.20 -13.27 -1.72
N PHE A 224 -9.24 -12.81 -0.91
CA PHE A 224 -9.34 -12.83 0.55
C PHE A 224 -10.41 -11.91 1.13
N PHE A 225 -10.89 -10.90 0.38
CA PHE A 225 -11.96 -10.01 0.82
C PHE A 225 -13.21 -10.04 -0.04
N ARG A 226 -13.14 -10.54 -1.27
CA ARG A 226 -14.26 -10.58 -2.23
C ARG A 226 -15.53 -11.15 -1.59
N ASP A 227 -15.45 -12.40 -1.13
CA ASP A 227 -16.59 -13.16 -0.60
C ASP A 227 -16.61 -13.22 0.95
N GLU A 228 -15.78 -12.44 1.62
CA GLU A 228 -15.70 -12.40 3.08
C GLU A 228 -16.66 -11.34 3.65
N PRO A 229 -17.80 -11.72 4.26
CA PRO A 229 -18.82 -10.77 4.71
C PRO A 229 -18.37 -9.87 5.88
N ARG A 230 -17.34 -10.26 6.64
CA ARG A 230 -16.78 -9.41 7.70
C ARG A 230 -15.90 -8.29 7.16
N ILE A 231 -15.30 -8.47 5.97
CA ILE A 231 -14.59 -7.41 5.24
C ILE A 231 -15.62 -6.67 4.40
N GLN A 232 -16.15 -5.61 4.99
CA GLN A 232 -17.28 -4.87 4.43
C GLN A 232 -16.84 -3.79 3.44
N ALA A 233 -15.59 -3.31 3.53
CA ALA A 233 -15.07 -2.38 2.55
C ALA A 233 -13.62 -2.66 2.18
N ALA A 234 -13.27 -2.31 0.95
CA ALA A 234 -11.91 -2.39 0.43
C ALA A 234 -11.64 -1.15 -0.43
N LEU A 235 -10.62 -0.37 -0.05
CA LEU A 235 -10.12 0.78 -0.80
C LEU A 235 -8.82 0.40 -1.49
N MET A 236 -8.77 0.54 -2.81
CA MET A 236 -7.53 0.52 -3.57
C MET A 236 -6.86 1.89 -3.46
N GLY A 237 -5.84 1.98 -2.61
CA GLY A 237 -5.07 3.20 -2.31
C GLY A 237 -3.97 3.51 -3.32
N TRP A 238 -3.56 2.51 -4.11
CA TRP A 238 -2.40 2.57 -4.99
C TRP A 238 -1.12 2.97 -4.23
N GLN A 239 -0.12 3.50 -4.93
CA GLN A 239 1.07 4.12 -4.34
C GLN A 239 1.06 5.60 -4.72
N ALA A 240 0.46 6.44 -3.86
CA ALA A 240 -0.03 7.76 -4.27
C ALA A 240 0.87 8.93 -3.79
N GLY A 241 2.18 8.69 -3.70
CA GLY A 241 3.15 9.72 -3.33
C GLY A 241 3.12 10.09 -1.84
N LEU A 242 3.67 11.27 -1.54
CA LEU A 242 3.99 11.71 -0.17
C LEU A 242 2.74 11.89 0.71
N GLU A 243 1.60 12.20 0.09
CA GLU A 243 0.34 12.51 0.77
C GLU A 243 -0.69 11.39 0.64
N GLY A 244 -0.28 10.23 0.14
CA GLY A 244 -1.20 9.13 -0.14
C GLY A 244 -1.93 8.63 1.11
N GLY A 245 -1.25 8.47 2.24
CA GLY A 245 -1.89 8.10 3.51
C GLY A 245 -2.90 9.14 4.03
N MET A 246 -2.67 10.43 3.75
CA MET A 246 -3.65 11.49 4.02
C MET A 246 -4.88 11.35 3.13
N ALA A 247 -4.67 11.07 1.84
CA ALA A 247 -5.75 10.85 0.87
C ALA A 247 -6.60 9.62 1.23
N GLU A 248 -5.97 8.51 1.61
CA GLU A 248 -6.65 7.31 2.10
C GLU A 248 -7.53 7.64 3.30
N ALA A 249 -6.98 8.28 4.32
CA ALA A 249 -7.74 8.67 5.52
C ALA A 249 -8.89 9.62 5.19
N GLU A 250 -8.70 10.61 4.32
CA GLU A 250 -9.77 11.54 3.91
C GLU A 250 -10.95 10.83 3.26
N LEU A 251 -10.70 9.81 2.43
CA LEU A 251 -11.75 8.99 1.82
C LEU A 251 -12.44 8.09 2.83
N LEU A 252 -11.68 7.41 3.70
CA LEU A 252 -12.24 6.57 4.75
C LEU A 252 -13.13 7.37 5.73
N LEU A 253 -12.77 8.63 5.99
CA LEU A 253 -13.50 9.52 6.91
C LEU A 253 -14.62 10.32 6.24
N GLY A 254 -14.82 10.18 4.93
CA GLY A 254 -15.85 10.89 4.17
C GLY A 254 -15.60 12.39 4.03
N LEU A 255 -14.33 12.82 4.07
CA LEU A 255 -13.91 14.19 3.77
C LEU A 255 -13.85 14.44 2.25
N ALA A 256 -13.76 13.38 1.47
CA ALA A 256 -13.96 13.33 0.03
C ALA A 256 -14.71 12.03 -0.33
N ASN A 257 -15.24 11.95 -1.55
CA ASN A 257 -15.97 10.77 -2.02
C ASN A 257 -15.10 10.00 -3.03
N PRO A 258 -14.89 8.68 -2.90
CA PRO A 258 -14.11 7.92 -3.87
C PRO A 258 -14.73 7.99 -5.26
N SER A 259 -13.96 8.39 -6.26
CA SER A 259 -14.41 8.58 -7.65
C SER A 259 -13.64 7.73 -8.67
N GLY A 260 -12.50 7.16 -8.26
CA GLY A 260 -11.63 6.38 -9.12
C GLY A 260 -12.31 5.15 -9.74
N LYS A 261 -11.75 4.69 -10.85
CA LYS A 261 -12.15 3.48 -11.58
C LYS A 261 -10.91 2.63 -11.85
N LEU A 262 -11.08 1.31 -11.88
CA LEU A 262 -10.02 0.40 -12.27
C LEU A 262 -9.64 0.66 -13.73
N ALA A 263 -8.34 0.81 -14.00
CA ALA A 263 -7.79 0.90 -15.35
C ALA A 263 -7.53 -0.49 -15.97
N ASP A 264 -7.43 -1.52 -15.13
CA ASP A 264 -7.18 -2.91 -15.51
C ASP A 264 -8.32 -3.82 -15.04
N THR A 265 -8.50 -4.94 -15.73
CA THR A 265 -9.38 -6.03 -15.28
C THR A 265 -8.72 -6.78 -14.13
N PHE A 266 -9.45 -7.03 -13.03
CA PHE A 266 -9.00 -7.86 -11.93
C PHE A 266 -9.60 -9.26 -12.10
N ALA A 267 -8.81 -10.18 -12.66
CA ALA A 267 -9.21 -11.57 -12.86
C ALA A 267 -9.25 -12.37 -11.54
N ALA A 268 -9.86 -13.56 -11.54
CA ALA A 268 -10.01 -14.35 -10.33
C ALA A 268 -8.68 -14.97 -9.87
N THR A 269 -7.83 -15.39 -10.80
CA THR A 269 -6.44 -15.82 -10.54
C THR A 269 -5.47 -15.07 -11.45
N LEU A 270 -4.17 -15.12 -11.13
CA LEU A 270 -3.14 -14.60 -12.02
C LEU A 270 -3.05 -15.39 -13.32
N GLU A 271 -3.45 -16.66 -13.31
CA GLU A 271 -3.39 -17.54 -14.46
C GLU A 271 -4.53 -17.31 -15.46
N ASP A 272 -5.60 -16.61 -15.05
CA ASP A 272 -6.73 -16.27 -15.92
C ASP A 272 -6.41 -15.17 -16.94
N TYR A 273 -5.31 -14.41 -16.76
CA TYR A 273 -4.91 -13.42 -17.76
C TYR A 273 -4.39 -14.12 -19.02
N PRO A 274 -4.81 -13.67 -20.22
CA PRO A 274 -4.44 -14.34 -21.47
C PRO A 274 -2.94 -14.25 -21.79
N SER A 275 -2.24 -13.29 -21.20
CA SER A 275 -0.79 -13.12 -21.32
C SER A 275 0.01 -13.92 -20.29
N SER A 276 -0.62 -14.51 -19.27
CA SER A 276 0.10 -15.28 -18.25
C SER A 276 0.78 -16.51 -18.83
N PRO A 277 0.12 -17.31 -19.71
CA PRO A 277 0.83 -18.32 -20.50
C PRO A 277 1.77 -17.64 -21.50
N GLY A 278 3.07 -17.86 -21.36
CA GLY A 278 4.07 -17.36 -22.32
C GLY A 278 4.43 -15.88 -22.17
N PHE A 279 4.19 -15.26 -20.99
CA PHE A 279 4.56 -13.86 -20.73
C PHE A 279 6.01 -13.52 -21.11
N TYR A 280 6.96 -14.42 -20.80
CA TYR A 280 8.39 -14.24 -21.15
C TYR A 280 8.76 -14.70 -22.57
N GLU A 281 7.80 -15.17 -23.36
CA GLU A 281 8.01 -15.64 -24.74
C GLU A 281 7.68 -14.55 -25.79
N SER A 282 7.11 -13.41 -25.36
CA SER A 282 6.72 -12.28 -26.22
C SER A 282 7.88 -11.39 -26.66
#